data_AF-A0A0C3Q122-F1
#
_entry.id   AF-A0A0C3Q122-F1
#
_cell.length_a   1.000
_cell.length_b   1.000
_cell.length_c   1.000
_cell.angle_alpha   90.00
_cell.angle_beta   90.00
_cell.angle_gamma   90.00
#
_symmetry.space_group_name_H-M   'P 1'
#
loop_
_entity.id
_entity.type
_entity.pdbx_description
1 polymer ?
#
loop_
_entity_poly.entity_id
_entity_poly.type
_entity_poly.pdbx_seq_one_letter_code
_entity_poly.pdbx_strand_id
1 'polypeptide(L)'
;MATPEENTDCVVHLNTSDIVGLAFITESGVISTVAVLIFAGLVLRNVIETRRHPGPNGPVPLIRTHVDGYMLSLLFADLLQGLGAVTSAKWAAEGKVTCGSYCAAQGAIQQLGETGVAMSTLVITLHTFATVFFRWQPSRYPWLWMVVVACIWIFLLLFVVIGYVVHRGSGGTPYFGPTPFWCWIGSHYMGERIAGEYFWLWFCAFASIVLYPFLFFMLRGNIDVDPNNWTR
;
A
#
# COMPACT_ATOMS: atom_id res chain seq x y z
N MET A 1 -29.11 24.40 31.00
CA MET A 1 -28.96 24.53 29.53
C MET A 1 -27.47 24.51 29.24
N ALA A 2 -26.91 23.33 29.02
CA ALA A 2 -25.53 23.19 28.57
C ALA A 2 -25.53 23.28 27.04
N THR A 3 -24.76 24.20 26.48
CA THR A 3 -24.49 24.27 25.04
C THR A 3 -23.76 22.98 24.63
N PRO A 4 -24.16 22.31 23.54
CA PRO A 4 -23.36 21.21 23.00
C PRO A 4 -22.07 21.83 22.44
N GLU A 5 -20.92 21.40 22.93
CA GLU A 5 -19.64 21.66 22.28
C GLU A 5 -19.73 21.16 20.84
N GLU A 6 -19.81 22.10 19.91
CA GLU A 6 -19.85 21.84 18.48
C GLU A 6 -18.48 21.26 18.06
N ASN A 7 -18.50 19.95 17.83
CA ASN A 7 -17.45 19.07 17.32
C ASN A 7 -16.48 19.75 16.33
N THR A 8 -15.47 20.45 16.85
CA THR A 8 -14.55 21.30 16.09
C THR A 8 -13.57 20.48 15.24
N ASP A 9 -13.47 19.17 15.50
CA ASP A 9 -12.57 18.25 14.80
C ASP A 9 -13.13 17.72 13.46
N CYS A 10 -14.41 17.98 13.17
CA CYS A 10 -15.05 17.41 11.97
C CYS A 10 -15.09 18.32 10.75
N VAL A 11 -14.64 19.56 10.88
CA VAL A 11 -14.49 20.51 9.78
C VAL A 11 -13.13 21.18 9.90
N VAL A 12 -12.25 20.92 8.93
CA VAL A 12 -10.95 21.59 8.85
C VAL A 12 -10.95 22.50 7.63
N HIS A 13 -10.79 23.80 7.86
CA HIS A 13 -10.66 24.77 6.78
C HIS A 13 -9.23 24.79 6.24
N LEU A 14 -9.11 24.83 4.91
CA LEU A 14 -7.84 24.78 4.21
C LEU A 14 -7.44 26.18 3.75
N ASN A 15 -6.17 26.52 3.92
CA ASN A 15 -5.61 27.75 3.36
C ASN A 15 -5.20 27.53 1.88
N THR A 16 -4.75 28.60 1.21
CA THR A 16 -4.35 28.52 -0.21
C THR A 16 -3.19 27.56 -0.44
N SER A 17 -2.20 27.48 0.45
CA SER A 17 -1.08 26.53 0.32
C SER A 17 -1.53 25.08 0.47
N ASP A 18 -2.48 24.79 1.36
CA ASP A 18 -3.01 23.45 1.57
C ASP A 18 -3.78 22.98 0.33
N ILE A 19 -4.58 23.87 -0.27
CA ILE A 19 -5.33 23.59 -1.51
C ILE A 19 -4.36 23.30 -2.66
N VAL A 20 -3.29 24.10 -2.81
CA VAL A 20 -2.25 23.86 -3.82
C VAL A 20 -1.54 22.52 -3.58
N GLY A 21 -1.21 22.19 -2.33
CA GLY A 21 -0.63 20.89 -1.98
C GLY A 21 -1.55 19.72 -2.33
N LEU A 22 -2.84 19.83 -2.02
CA LEU A 22 -3.84 18.81 -2.38
C LEU A 22 -4.04 18.67 -3.88
N ALA A 23 -3.90 19.77 -4.65
CA ALA A 23 -3.92 19.71 -6.11
C ALA A 23 -2.77 18.86 -6.65
N PHE A 24 -1.54 19.06 -6.16
CA PHE A 24 -0.39 18.22 -6.55
C PHE A 24 -0.56 16.75 -6.14
N ILE A 25 -1.10 16.48 -4.95
CA ILE A 25 -1.43 15.11 -4.50
C ILE A 25 -2.46 14.48 -5.44
N THR A 26 -3.48 15.24 -5.82
CA THR A 26 -4.52 14.78 -6.75
C THR A 26 -3.95 14.48 -8.13
N GLU A 27 -3.16 15.41 -8.70
CA GLU A 27 -2.53 15.26 -10.01
C GLU A 27 -1.61 14.03 -10.05
N SER A 28 -0.73 13.89 -9.05
CA SER A 28 0.14 12.72 -8.93
C SER A 28 -0.64 11.43 -8.74
N GLY A 29 -1.72 11.45 -7.95
CA GLY A 29 -2.65 10.33 -7.81
C GLY A 29 -3.31 9.93 -9.13
N VAL A 30 -3.75 10.89 -9.96
CA VAL A 30 -4.31 10.63 -11.29
C VAL A 30 -3.25 10.01 -12.20
N ILE A 31 -2.06 10.61 -12.28
CA ILE A 31 -0.97 10.12 -13.12
C ILE A 31 -0.59 8.68 -12.74
N SER A 32 -0.42 8.42 -11.44
CA SER A 32 -0.10 7.08 -10.93
C SER A 32 -1.20 6.07 -11.25
N THR A 33 -2.46 6.41 -10.97
CA THR A 33 -3.62 5.56 -11.25
C THR A 33 -3.70 5.21 -12.74
N VAL A 34 -3.55 6.21 -13.62
CA VAL A 34 -3.56 6.00 -15.07
C VAL A 34 -2.39 5.12 -15.50
N ALA A 35 -1.18 5.33 -14.97
CA ALA A 35 -0.02 4.52 -15.28
C ALA A 35 -0.22 3.05 -14.89
N VAL A 36 -0.75 2.77 -13.69
CA VAL A 36 -1.05 1.41 -13.23
C VAL A 36 -2.13 0.76 -14.11
N LEU A 37 -3.19 1.49 -14.48
CA LEU A 37 -4.23 0.98 -15.36
C LEU A 37 -3.72 0.68 -16.78
N ILE A 38 -2.87 1.55 -17.33
CA ILE A 38 -2.21 1.31 -18.63
C ILE A 38 -1.35 0.05 -18.53
N PHE A 39 -0.51 -0.07 -17.50
CA PHE A 39 0.34 -1.23 -17.30
C PHE A 39 -0.48 -2.51 -17.16
N ALA A 40 -1.53 -2.52 -16.34
CA ALA A 40 -2.45 -3.65 -16.20
C ALA A 40 -3.12 -4.02 -17.52
N GLY A 41 -3.53 -3.02 -18.32
CA GLY A 41 -4.08 -3.22 -19.66
C GLY A 41 -3.07 -3.84 -20.64
N LEU A 42 -1.81 -3.40 -20.61
CA LEU A 42 -0.73 -3.98 -21.42
C LEU A 42 -0.43 -5.42 -21.02
N VAL A 43 -0.38 -5.73 -19.72
CA VAL A 43 -0.20 -7.08 -19.20
C VAL A 43 -1.36 -7.97 -19.62
N LEU A 44 -2.60 -7.51 -19.46
CA LEU A 44 -3.80 -8.26 -19.87
C LEU A 44 -3.80 -8.53 -21.38
N ARG A 45 -3.49 -7.50 -22.19
CA ARG A 45 -3.34 -7.66 -23.64
C ARG A 45 -2.29 -8.72 -23.96
N ASN A 46 -1.12 -8.67 -23.35
CA ASN A 46 -0.05 -9.63 -23.58
C ASN A 46 -0.46 -11.07 -23.20
N VAL A 47 -1.18 -11.23 -22.09
CA VAL A 47 -1.72 -12.54 -21.67
C VAL A 47 -2.77 -13.04 -22.66
N ILE A 48 -3.68 -12.18 -23.14
CA ILE A 48 -4.71 -12.55 -24.12
C ILE A 48 -4.07 -12.95 -25.44
N GLU A 49 -3.14 -12.15 -25.97
CA GLU A 49 -2.42 -12.44 -27.21
C GLU A 49 -1.67 -13.77 -27.12
N THR A 50 -0.98 -14.01 -26.00
CA THR A 50 -0.25 -15.26 -25.79
C THR A 50 -1.18 -16.48 -25.66
N ARG A 51 -2.38 -16.30 -25.12
CA ARG A 51 -3.40 -17.37 -25.07
C ARG A 51 -4.06 -17.63 -26.42
N ARG A 52 -4.21 -16.60 -27.26
CA ARG A 52 -4.78 -16.70 -28.61
C ARG A 52 -3.79 -17.29 -29.62
N HIS A 53 -2.52 -16.90 -29.51
CA HIS A 53 -1.43 -17.32 -30.38
C HIS A 53 -0.30 -17.94 -29.56
N PRO A 54 -0.49 -19.15 -29.00
CA PRO A 54 0.53 -19.82 -28.23
C PRO A 54 1.72 -20.19 -29.12
N GLY A 55 2.94 -19.88 -28.66
CA GLY A 55 4.16 -20.32 -29.30
C GLY A 55 4.38 -21.84 -29.17
N PRO A 56 5.48 -22.38 -29.73
CA PRO A 56 5.78 -23.81 -29.69
C PRO A 56 5.88 -24.40 -28.27
N ASN A 57 6.15 -23.56 -27.26
CA ASN A 57 6.25 -23.94 -25.84
C ASN A 57 4.95 -23.71 -25.04
N GLY A 58 3.83 -23.40 -25.71
CA GLY A 58 2.54 -23.11 -25.06
C GLY A 58 2.41 -21.65 -24.57
N PRO A 59 1.30 -21.32 -23.89
CA PRO A 59 1.05 -19.96 -23.41
C PRO A 59 1.92 -19.62 -22.19
N VAL A 60 2.52 -18.43 -22.20
CA VAL A 60 3.25 -17.87 -21.06
C VAL A 60 2.28 -17.62 -19.88
N PRO A 61 2.55 -18.16 -18.69
CA PRO A 61 1.76 -17.85 -17.50
C PRO A 61 2.04 -16.42 -17.01
N LEU A 62 1.02 -15.79 -16.43
CA LEU A 62 1.10 -14.44 -15.85
C LEU A 62 2.08 -14.39 -14.67
N ILE A 63 2.06 -15.42 -13.82
CA ILE A 63 2.91 -15.55 -12.63
C ILE A 63 3.91 -16.67 -12.92
N ARG A 64 5.18 -16.30 -13.09
CA ARG A 64 6.30 -17.24 -13.29
C ARG A 64 7.06 -17.44 -12.00
N THR A 65 7.21 -16.39 -11.21
CA THR A 65 7.94 -16.35 -9.95
C THR A 65 7.04 -15.92 -8.80
N HIS A 66 7.47 -16.18 -7.56
CA HIS A 66 6.80 -15.67 -6.36
C HIS A 66 6.72 -14.14 -6.34
N VAL A 67 7.77 -13.48 -6.86
CA VAL A 67 7.85 -12.02 -6.93
C VAL A 67 6.77 -11.45 -7.84
N ASP A 68 6.42 -12.12 -8.93
CA ASP A 68 5.35 -11.68 -9.83
C ASP A 68 4.01 -11.62 -9.08
N GLY A 69 3.74 -12.58 -8.20
CA GLY A 69 2.54 -12.60 -7.35
C GLY A 69 2.51 -11.43 -6.35
N TYR A 70 3.65 -11.14 -5.70
CA TYR A 70 3.76 -9.98 -4.82
C TYR A 70 3.64 -8.66 -5.58
N MET A 71 4.17 -8.58 -6.80
CA MET A 71 4.08 -7.41 -7.66
C MET A 71 2.64 -7.11 -8.04
N LEU A 72 1.81 -8.13 -8.33
CA LEU A 72 0.39 -7.93 -8.59
C LEU A 72 -0.35 -7.38 -7.36
N SER A 73 0.00 -7.86 -6.16
CA SER A 73 -0.52 -7.31 -4.89
C SER A 73 -0.11 -5.86 -4.71
N LEU A 74 1.16 -5.54 -4.95
CA LEU A 74 1.71 -4.18 -4.87
C LEU A 74 0.99 -3.23 -5.84
N LEU A 75 0.83 -3.61 -7.11
CA LEU A 75 0.13 -2.80 -8.12
C LEU A 75 -1.34 -2.55 -7.75
N PHE A 76 -2.00 -3.53 -7.13
CA PHE A 76 -3.38 -3.33 -6.66
C PHE A 76 -3.43 -2.39 -5.45
N ALA A 77 -2.47 -2.46 -4.52
CA ALA A 77 -2.35 -1.52 -3.42
C ALA A 77 -2.02 -0.09 -3.91
N ASP A 78 -1.12 0.06 -4.88
CA ASP A 78 -0.81 1.35 -5.53
C ASP A 78 -2.05 1.93 -6.22
N LEU A 79 -2.88 1.09 -6.83
CA LEU A 79 -4.15 1.54 -7.41
C LEU A 79 -5.08 2.12 -6.33
N LEU A 80 -5.20 1.45 -5.18
CA LEU A 80 -5.99 1.97 -4.05
C LEU A 80 -5.39 3.26 -3.49
N GLN A 81 -4.08 3.33 -3.29
CA GLN A 81 -3.38 4.52 -2.81
C GLN A 81 -3.57 5.70 -3.77
N GLY A 82 -3.43 5.47 -5.08
CA GLY A 82 -3.69 6.45 -6.12
C GLY A 82 -5.13 6.95 -6.10
N LEU A 83 -6.12 6.05 -6.00
CA LEU A 83 -7.54 6.43 -5.87
C LEU A 83 -7.78 7.25 -4.59
N GLY A 84 -7.17 6.87 -3.47
CA GLY A 84 -7.22 7.62 -2.22
C GLY A 84 -6.67 9.04 -2.35
N ALA A 85 -5.58 9.22 -3.10
CA ALA A 85 -5.03 10.54 -3.43
C ALA A 85 -5.95 11.34 -4.37
N VAL A 86 -6.56 10.70 -5.37
CA VAL A 86 -7.51 11.35 -6.29
C VAL A 86 -8.74 11.91 -5.56
N THR A 87 -9.22 11.22 -4.51
CA THR A 87 -10.36 11.72 -3.71
C THR A 87 -10.07 13.05 -2.98
N SER A 88 -8.79 13.43 -2.82
CA SER A 88 -8.42 14.74 -2.28
C SER A 88 -8.84 15.92 -3.17
N ALA A 89 -9.18 15.68 -4.44
CA ALA A 89 -9.70 16.69 -5.36
C ALA A 89 -10.92 17.42 -4.79
N LYS A 90 -11.80 16.68 -4.10
CA LYS A 90 -13.00 17.25 -3.46
C LYS A 90 -12.62 18.31 -2.44
N TRP A 91 -11.63 18.03 -1.59
CA TRP A 91 -11.21 18.92 -0.53
C TRP A 91 -10.51 20.17 -1.05
N ALA A 92 -9.71 20.01 -2.11
CA ALA A 92 -9.12 21.15 -2.81
C ALA A 92 -10.21 22.07 -3.41
N ALA A 93 -11.27 21.50 -3.99
CA ALA A 93 -12.38 22.26 -4.57
C ALA A 93 -13.26 22.95 -3.51
N GLU A 94 -13.50 22.29 -2.37
CA GLU A 94 -14.34 22.83 -1.30
C GLU A 94 -13.60 23.78 -0.33
N GLY A 95 -12.27 23.75 -0.32
CA GLY A 95 -11.44 24.54 0.61
C GLY A 95 -11.62 24.11 2.07
N LYS A 96 -12.14 22.91 2.31
CA LYS A 96 -12.33 22.33 3.64
C LYS A 96 -12.42 20.80 3.55
N VAL A 97 -12.02 20.13 4.63
CA VAL A 97 -12.19 18.68 4.82
C VAL A 97 -13.27 18.47 5.86
N THR A 98 -14.24 17.60 5.57
CA THR A 98 -15.36 17.34 6.48
C THR A 98 -15.57 15.86 6.75
N CYS A 99 -16.00 15.54 7.97
CA CYS A 99 -16.45 14.19 8.32
C CYS A 99 -17.63 13.74 7.45
N GLY A 100 -17.78 12.42 7.29
CA GLY A 100 -18.91 11.82 6.60
C GLY A 100 -18.53 10.52 5.88
N SER A 101 -19.45 10.00 5.08
CA SER A 101 -19.24 8.77 4.31
C SER A 101 -18.10 8.92 3.30
N TYR A 102 -17.96 10.08 2.66
CA TYR A 102 -16.86 10.35 1.72
C TYR A 102 -15.50 10.29 2.43
N CYS A 103 -15.40 10.93 3.59
CA CYS A 103 -14.22 10.94 4.45
C CYS A 103 -13.85 9.53 4.92
N ALA A 104 -14.84 8.76 5.37
CA ALA A 104 -14.63 7.38 5.77
C ALA A 104 -14.19 6.47 4.61
N ALA A 105 -14.76 6.67 3.42
CA ALA A 105 -14.36 5.94 2.23
C ALA A 105 -12.92 6.29 1.82
N GLN A 106 -12.55 7.58 1.80
CA GLN A 106 -11.18 7.99 1.50
C GLN A 106 -10.20 7.40 2.51
N GLY A 107 -10.46 7.54 3.81
CA GLY A 107 -9.56 7.04 4.85
C GLY A 107 -9.39 5.53 4.80
N ALA A 108 -10.46 4.78 4.53
CA ALA A 108 -10.37 3.34 4.32
C ALA A 108 -9.54 2.98 3.07
N ILE A 109 -9.77 3.65 1.94
CA ILE A 109 -9.04 3.40 0.68
C ILE A 109 -7.54 3.71 0.85
N GLN A 110 -7.21 4.86 1.45
CA GLN A 110 -5.82 5.24 1.72
C GLN A 110 -5.14 4.26 2.68
N GLN A 111 -5.80 3.91 3.79
CA GLN A 111 -5.26 2.94 4.76
C GLN A 111 -4.93 1.60 4.09
N LEU A 112 -5.84 1.08 3.26
CA LEU A 112 -5.63 -0.18 2.53
C LEU A 112 -4.49 -0.06 1.51
N GLY A 113 -4.44 1.05 0.77
CA GLY A 113 -3.44 1.32 -0.25
C GLY A 113 -2.04 1.47 0.33
N GLU A 114 -1.82 2.46 1.19
CA GLU A 114 -0.51 2.83 1.71
C GLU A 114 0.12 1.70 2.53
N THR A 115 -0.67 1.09 3.42
CA THR A 115 -0.20 -0.06 4.19
C THR A 115 0.03 -1.28 3.30
N GLY A 116 -0.83 -1.51 2.31
CA GLY A 116 -0.67 -2.61 1.34
C GLY A 116 0.59 -2.48 0.49
N VAL A 117 0.94 -1.26 0.08
CA VAL A 117 2.19 -0.94 -0.61
C VAL A 117 3.39 -1.23 0.29
N ALA A 118 3.35 -0.77 1.55
CA ALA A 118 4.43 -1.00 2.51
C ALA A 118 4.66 -2.49 2.78
N MET A 119 3.61 -3.25 3.06
CA MET A 119 3.71 -4.69 3.34
C MET A 119 4.14 -5.49 2.12
N SER A 120 3.60 -5.19 0.93
CA SER A 120 3.98 -5.88 -0.32
C SER A 120 5.44 -5.59 -0.67
N THR A 121 5.88 -4.34 -0.53
CA THR A 121 7.28 -3.94 -0.77
C THR A 121 8.23 -4.63 0.19
N LEU A 122 7.90 -4.65 1.50
CA LEU A 122 8.70 -5.35 2.51
C LEU A 122 8.87 -6.83 2.17
N VAL A 123 7.80 -7.51 1.77
CA VAL A 123 7.86 -8.93 1.37
C VAL A 123 8.73 -9.12 0.12
N ILE A 124 8.61 -8.24 -0.88
CA ILE A 124 9.47 -8.28 -2.08
C ILE A 124 10.93 -8.09 -1.68
N THR A 125 11.24 -7.12 -0.82
CA THR A 125 12.61 -6.87 -0.34
C THR A 125 13.18 -8.08 0.40
N LEU A 126 12.43 -8.65 1.35
CA LEU A 126 12.88 -9.83 2.11
C LEU A 126 13.05 -11.07 1.21
N HIS A 127 12.10 -11.30 0.30
CA HIS A 127 12.15 -12.42 -0.63
C HIS A 127 13.32 -12.29 -1.61
N THR A 128 13.54 -11.10 -2.16
CA THR A 128 14.65 -10.83 -3.08
C THR A 128 15.98 -10.96 -2.35
N PHE A 129 16.09 -10.42 -1.14
CA PHE A 129 17.28 -10.58 -0.32
C PHE A 129 17.57 -12.06 -0.05
N ALA A 130 16.57 -12.84 0.38
CA ALA A 130 16.76 -14.26 0.66
C ALA A 130 17.16 -15.07 -0.58
N THR A 131 16.53 -14.80 -1.72
CA THR A 131 16.80 -15.54 -2.96
C THR A 131 18.16 -15.20 -3.55
N VAL A 132 18.60 -13.95 -3.52
CA VAL A 132 19.89 -13.55 -4.10
C VAL A 132 21.03 -13.78 -3.10
N PHE A 133 20.88 -13.34 -1.84
CA PHE A 133 21.96 -13.38 -0.85
C PHE A 133 22.21 -14.79 -0.31
N PHE A 134 21.16 -15.50 0.10
CA PHE A 134 21.30 -16.88 0.59
C PHE A 134 21.21 -17.94 -0.53
N ARG A 135 21.06 -17.51 -1.80
CA ARG A 135 20.76 -18.40 -2.94
C ARG A 135 19.59 -19.34 -2.65
N TRP A 136 18.65 -18.89 -1.82
CA TRP A 136 17.50 -19.69 -1.42
C TRP A 136 16.60 -19.92 -2.62
N GLN A 137 16.27 -21.19 -2.90
CA GLN A 137 15.40 -21.56 -4.00
C GLN A 137 13.99 -21.83 -3.48
N PRO A 138 13.00 -20.96 -3.76
CA PRO A 138 11.65 -21.13 -3.25
C PRO A 138 10.83 -22.18 -4.04
N SER A 139 11.45 -22.88 -4.99
CA SER A 139 10.80 -23.84 -5.91
C SER A 139 10.07 -24.98 -5.19
N ARG A 140 10.40 -25.22 -3.92
CA ARG A 140 9.77 -26.24 -3.08
C ARG A 140 8.30 -25.94 -2.74
N TYR A 141 7.88 -24.67 -2.75
CA TYR A 141 6.53 -24.28 -2.30
C TYR A 141 5.88 -23.22 -3.22
N PRO A 142 5.38 -23.59 -4.41
CA PRO A 142 4.83 -22.65 -5.40
C PRO A 142 3.59 -21.88 -4.92
N TRP A 143 2.92 -22.32 -3.85
CA TRP A 143 1.75 -21.69 -3.28
C TRP A 143 2.06 -20.64 -2.20
N LEU A 144 3.33 -20.52 -1.78
CA LEU A 144 3.73 -19.67 -0.66
C LEU A 144 3.34 -18.20 -0.88
N TRP A 145 3.55 -17.68 -2.09
CA TRP A 145 3.19 -16.29 -2.39
C TRP A 145 1.70 -16.00 -2.21
N MET A 146 0.82 -16.95 -2.54
CA MET A 146 -0.63 -16.79 -2.37
C MET A 146 -1.01 -16.66 -0.90
N VAL A 147 -0.38 -17.48 -0.03
CA VAL A 147 -0.64 -17.43 1.41
C VAL A 147 -0.16 -16.12 2.01
N VAL A 148 1.03 -15.65 1.63
CA VAL A 148 1.56 -14.37 2.12
C VAL A 148 0.68 -13.20 1.66
N VAL A 149 0.30 -13.15 0.39
CA VAL A 149 -0.62 -12.13 -0.13
C VAL A 149 -1.98 -12.20 0.57
N ALA A 150 -2.55 -13.40 0.75
CA ALA A 150 -3.80 -13.56 1.47
C ALA A 150 -3.70 -13.07 2.92
N CYS A 151 -2.62 -13.38 3.64
CA CYS A 151 -2.39 -12.89 4.99
C CYS A 151 -2.33 -11.35 5.05
N ILE A 152 -1.65 -10.70 4.09
CA ILE A 152 -1.58 -9.23 4.00
C ILE A 152 -3.00 -8.67 3.84
N TRP A 153 -3.75 -9.11 2.82
CA TRP A 153 -5.07 -8.54 2.54
C TRP A 153 -6.09 -8.85 3.64
N ILE A 154 -6.03 -10.04 4.25
CA ILE A 154 -6.87 -10.37 5.41
C ILE A 154 -6.54 -9.43 6.58
N PHE A 155 -5.26 -9.21 6.89
CA PHE A 155 -4.86 -8.27 7.93
C PHE A 155 -5.39 -6.85 7.63
N LEU A 156 -5.17 -6.34 6.43
CA LEU A 156 -5.61 -4.99 6.03
C LEU A 156 -7.14 -4.82 6.14
N LEU A 157 -7.89 -5.77 5.59
CA LEU A 157 -9.36 -5.72 5.61
C LEU A 157 -9.89 -5.85 7.03
N LEU A 158 -9.38 -6.78 7.82
CA LEU A 158 -9.77 -6.92 9.23
C LEU A 158 -9.43 -5.67 10.02
N PHE A 159 -8.25 -5.08 9.83
CA PHE A 159 -7.83 -3.88 10.54
C PHE A 159 -8.78 -2.71 10.27
N VAL A 160 -9.08 -2.44 8.99
CA VAL A 160 -10.00 -1.35 8.60
C VAL A 160 -11.42 -1.61 9.08
N VAL A 161 -11.94 -2.84 8.91
CA VAL A 161 -13.31 -3.18 9.29
C VAL A 161 -13.48 -3.17 10.81
N ILE A 162 -12.58 -3.80 11.56
CA ILE A 162 -12.63 -3.83 13.02
C ILE A 162 -12.48 -2.42 13.57
N GLY A 163 -11.49 -1.65 13.10
CA GLY A 163 -11.28 -0.27 13.52
C GLY A 163 -12.53 0.58 13.30
N TYR A 164 -13.15 0.48 12.12
CA TYR A 164 -14.39 1.21 11.82
C TYR A 164 -15.58 0.75 12.65
N VAL A 165 -15.79 -0.57 12.84
CA VAL A 165 -16.96 -1.12 13.54
C VAL A 165 -16.89 -0.87 15.05
N VAL A 166 -15.72 -1.11 15.67
CA VAL A 166 -15.52 -0.93 17.11
C VAL A 166 -15.76 0.53 17.52
N HIS A 167 -15.35 1.47 16.67
CA HIS A 167 -15.44 2.91 16.96
C HIS A 167 -16.70 3.57 16.38
N ARG A 168 -17.62 2.81 15.77
CA ARG A 168 -18.84 3.32 15.09
C ARG A 168 -19.81 4.07 16.01
N GLY A 169 -19.65 3.97 17.33
CA GLY A 169 -20.52 4.60 18.33
C GLY A 169 -19.78 5.37 19.44
N SER A 170 -18.50 5.67 19.28
CA SER A 170 -17.66 6.24 20.34
C SER A 170 -17.87 7.75 20.55
N GLY A 171 -19.06 8.13 21.03
CA GLY A 171 -19.29 9.42 21.70
C GLY A 171 -19.17 10.71 20.85
N GLY A 172 -19.07 10.61 19.52
CA GLY A 172 -19.07 11.76 18.60
C GLY A 172 -17.82 11.93 17.74
N THR A 173 -16.74 11.17 18.02
CA THR A 173 -15.50 11.22 17.23
C THR A 173 -15.46 10.08 16.19
N PRO A 174 -15.47 10.37 14.88
CA PRO A 174 -15.43 9.31 13.87
C PRO A 174 -14.06 8.62 13.82
N TYR A 175 -14.05 7.33 13.48
CA TYR A 175 -12.81 6.55 13.29
C TYR A 175 -11.93 7.13 12.18
N PHE A 176 -12.55 7.42 11.04
CA PHE A 176 -11.93 8.15 9.95
C PHE A 176 -12.39 9.61 10.02
N GLY A 177 -11.42 10.52 10.15
CA GLY A 177 -11.66 11.95 10.27
C GLY A 177 -10.58 12.77 9.55
N PRO A 178 -10.74 14.10 9.50
CA PRO A 178 -9.75 14.99 8.90
C PRO A 178 -8.40 14.96 9.62
N THR A 179 -7.30 14.81 8.88
CA THR A 179 -5.95 14.70 9.46
C THR A 179 -4.85 15.41 8.66
N PRO A 180 -4.76 16.74 8.71
CA PRO A 180 -5.84 17.73 8.56
C PRO A 180 -6.28 17.91 7.09
N PHE A 181 -5.48 17.44 6.12
CA PHE A 181 -5.65 17.77 4.69
C PHE A 181 -6.49 16.74 3.90
N TRP A 182 -6.56 15.51 4.41
CA TRP A 182 -7.38 14.42 3.89
C TRP A 182 -7.98 13.64 5.04
N CYS A 183 -8.79 12.65 4.74
CA CYS A 183 -9.35 11.77 5.74
C CYS A 183 -8.52 10.52 5.94
N TRP A 184 -8.23 10.22 7.20
CA TRP A 184 -7.47 9.04 7.63
C TRP A 184 -7.90 8.63 9.04
N ILE A 185 -7.23 7.66 9.65
CA ILE A 185 -7.47 7.26 11.05
C ILE A 185 -7.33 8.51 11.93
N GLY A 186 -8.34 8.82 12.74
CA GLY A 186 -8.41 10.02 13.58
C GLY A 186 -7.18 10.21 14.49
N SER A 187 -6.86 11.47 14.83
CA SER A 187 -5.68 11.83 15.61
C SER A 187 -5.68 11.27 17.04
N HIS A 188 -6.87 10.99 17.57
CA HIS A 188 -7.07 10.37 18.87
C HIS A 188 -6.75 8.87 18.91
N TYR A 189 -6.71 8.19 17.76
CA TYR A 189 -6.43 6.77 17.62
C TYR A 189 -4.95 6.52 17.27
N MET A 190 -4.04 7.02 18.10
CA MET A 190 -2.59 6.92 17.85
C MET A 190 -2.10 5.46 17.82
N GLY A 191 -2.65 4.59 18.67
CA GLY A 191 -2.28 3.17 18.70
C GLY A 191 -2.61 2.48 17.38
N GLU A 192 -3.78 2.79 16.83
CA GLU A 192 -4.29 2.28 15.56
C GLU A 192 -3.48 2.83 14.38
N ARG A 193 -3.09 4.11 14.40
CA ARG A 193 -2.17 4.67 13.39
C ARG A 193 -0.83 3.94 13.37
N ILE A 194 -0.26 3.68 14.55
CA ILE A 194 1.02 2.98 14.67
C ILE A 194 0.90 1.54 14.16
N ALA A 195 -0.07 0.79 14.68
CA ALA A 195 -0.25 -0.62 14.33
C ALA A 195 -0.73 -0.82 12.88
N GLY A 196 -1.56 0.11 12.39
CA GLY A 196 -2.20 0.05 11.09
C GLY A 196 -1.26 0.44 9.96
N GLU A 197 -0.42 1.46 10.15
CA GLU A 197 0.34 2.05 9.04
C GLU A 197 1.79 2.36 9.39
N TYR A 198 2.05 3.17 10.43
CA TYR A 198 3.39 3.69 10.67
C TYR A 198 4.41 2.59 10.93
N PHE A 199 4.06 1.55 11.70
CA PHE A 199 4.93 0.42 11.92
C PHE A 199 5.40 -0.22 10.60
N TRP A 200 4.47 -0.44 9.66
CA TRP A 200 4.77 -1.09 8.38
C TRP A 200 5.59 -0.19 7.46
N LEU A 201 5.29 1.10 7.39
CA LEU A 201 6.07 2.07 6.63
C LEU A 201 7.52 2.14 7.11
N TRP A 202 7.71 2.31 8.42
CA TRP A 202 9.05 2.39 9.01
C TRP A 202 9.82 1.08 8.88
N PHE A 203 9.16 -0.06 9.06
CA PHE A 203 9.81 -1.35 8.91
C PHE A 203 10.22 -1.62 7.47
N CYS A 204 9.35 -1.32 6.50
CA CYS A 204 9.66 -1.40 5.08
C CYS A 204 10.83 -0.49 4.70
N ALA A 205 10.81 0.77 5.14
CA ALA A 205 11.90 1.72 4.88
C ALA A 205 13.22 1.25 5.48
N PHE A 206 13.22 0.83 6.74
CA PHE A 206 14.42 0.32 7.42
C PHE A 206 14.97 -0.93 6.71
N ALA A 207 14.12 -1.92 6.41
CA ALA A 207 14.52 -3.12 5.69
C ALA A 207 15.10 -2.78 4.31
N SER A 208 14.51 -1.82 3.59
CA SER A 208 15.02 -1.38 2.28
C SER A 208 16.39 -0.72 2.39
N ILE A 209 16.57 0.20 3.35
CA ILE A 209 17.83 0.92 3.58
C ILE A 209 18.94 -0.04 4.00
N VAL A 210 18.64 -1.10 4.74
CA VAL A 210 19.64 -2.08 5.17
C VAL A 210 19.93 -3.07 4.04
N LEU A 211 18.90 -3.73 3.50
CA LEU A 211 19.07 -4.91 2.66
C LEU A 211 19.48 -4.58 1.22
N TYR A 212 19.00 -3.49 0.62
CA TYR A 212 19.37 -3.16 -0.76
C TYR A 212 20.85 -2.78 -0.93
N PRO A 213 21.50 -2.04 -0.01
CA PRO A 213 22.95 -1.86 -0.06
C PRO A 213 23.74 -3.17 0.04
N PHE A 214 23.34 -4.11 0.92
CA PHE A 214 23.99 -5.43 0.98
C PHE A 214 23.85 -6.20 -0.33
N LEU A 215 22.64 -6.20 -0.92
CA LEU A 215 22.40 -6.76 -2.25
C LEU A 215 23.29 -6.12 -3.31
N PHE A 216 23.43 -4.79 -3.30
CA PHE A 216 24.28 -4.07 -4.24
C PHE A 216 25.76 -4.50 -4.15
N PHE A 217 26.31 -4.59 -2.94
CA PHE A 217 27.70 -5.02 -2.77
C PHE A 217 27.92 -6.48 -3.14
N MET A 218 26.97 -7.36 -2.86
CA MET A 218 27.05 -8.76 -3.27
C MET A 218 26.95 -8.93 -4.80
N LEU A 219 26.04 -8.20 -5.46
CA LEU A 219 25.94 -8.22 -6.93
C LEU A 219 27.20 -7.68 -7.63
N ARG A 220 27.96 -6.78 -6.97
CA ARG A 220 29.25 -6.30 -7.44
C ARG A 220 30.38 -7.33 -7.27
N GLY A 221 30.15 -8.39 -6.50
CA GLY A 221 31.15 -9.38 -6.12
C GLY A 221 32.04 -8.94 -4.96
N ASN A 222 31.67 -7.89 -4.22
CA ASN A 222 32.40 -7.46 -3.02
C ASN A 222 32.14 -8.38 -1.83
N ILE A 223 31.04 -9.14 -1.86
CA ILE A 223 30.62 -10.10 -0.83
C ILE A 223 30.27 -11.40 -1.57
N ASP A 224 30.92 -12.51 -1.22
CA ASP A 224 30.54 -13.85 -1.67
C ASP A 224 30.13 -14.67 -0.45
N VAL A 225 28.97 -15.32 -0.54
CA VAL A 225 28.41 -16.13 0.55
C VAL A 225 28.39 -17.57 0.05
N ASP A 226 29.19 -18.44 0.67
CA ASP A 226 29.19 -19.86 0.36
C ASP A 226 27.88 -20.49 0.90
N PRO A 227 26.99 -20.99 0.04
CA PRO A 227 25.74 -21.60 0.47
C PRO A 227 25.92 -22.82 1.38
N ASN A 228 27.12 -23.44 1.39
CA ASN A 228 27.41 -24.65 2.16
C ASN A 228 28.19 -24.40 3.46
N ASN A 229 28.67 -23.18 3.71
CA ASN A 229 29.47 -22.88 4.90
C ASN A 229 29.27 -21.45 5.39
N TRP A 230 28.26 -21.27 6.26
CA TRP A 230 27.85 -19.95 6.76
C TRP A 230 28.80 -19.33 7.79
N THR A 231 29.89 -20.02 8.14
CA THR A 231 30.82 -19.65 9.24
C THR A 231 32.19 -19.17 8.76
N ARG A 232 32.38 -18.86 7.48
CA ARG A 232 33.64 -18.32 6.95
C ARG A 232 33.48 -16.91 6.41
#